data_AF-A0A0F9N7K6-F1
#
_entry.id   AF-A0A0F9N7K6-F1
#
_cell.length_a   1.000
_cell.length_b   1.000
_cell.length_c   1.000
_cell.angle_alpha   90.00
_cell.angle_beta   90.00
_cell.angle_gamma   90.00
#
_symmetry.space_group_name_H-M   'P 1'
#
loop_
_entity.id
_entity.type
_entity.pdbx_description
1 polymer ?
#
loop_
_entity_poly.entity_id
_entity_poly.type
_entity_poly.pdbx_seq_one_letter_code
_entity_poly.pdbx_strand_id
1 'polypeptide(L)'
;MKKIMRVGTIDTGNGRRASVYIVAENRNDYLSITGVIGPLPSGNALAGCGQIDMDFSHRSEADDDKRYANHLIKPADFNFAPDWYGELWLDLLDVWKEWHLKKAPPQSVLDFINSLPDTDKEPAWC
;
A
#
# COMPACT_ATOMS: atom_id res chain seq x y z
N MET A 1 14.42 -4.99 8.80
CA MET A 1 13.52 -3.82 8.98
C MET A 1 12.10 -4.28 8.71
N LYS A 2 11.12 -3.85 9.52
CA LYS A 2 9.69 -4.09 9.34
C LYS A 2 8.94 -2.82 9.70
N LYS A 3 8.05 -2.36 8.81
CA LYS A 3 7.23 -1.17 9.01
C LYS A 3 5.79 -1.48 8.64
N ILE A 4 4.86 -1.07 9.51
CA ILE A 4 3.42 -1.19 9.30
C ILE A 4 2.87 0.23 9.19
N MET A 5 2.11 0.49 8.13
CA MET A 5 1.63 1.81 7.77
C MET A 5 0.13 1.76 7.50
N ARG A 6 -0.60 2.76 7.96
CA ARG A 6 -1.98 3.02 7.52
C ARG A 6 -1.95 4.21 6.57
N VAL A 7 -2.27 3.97 5.30
CA VAL A 7 -2.23 5.01 4.26
C VAL A 7 -3.44 5.94 4.36
N GLY A 8 -4.61 5.37 4.72
CA GLY A 8 -5.85 6.11 4.78
C GLY A 8 -7.06 5.20 4.66
N THR A 9 -8.15 5.75 4.15
CA THR A 9 -9.38 4.99 3.88
C THR A 9 -9.89 5.25 2.48
N ILE A 10 -10.48 4.22 1.89
CA ILE A 10 -11.16 4.27 0.59
C ILE A 10 -12.61 3.79 0.73
N ASP A 11 -13.45 4.12 -0.24
CA ASP A 11 -14.79 3.51 -0.38
C ASP A 11 -14.65 2.15 -1.09
N THR A 12 -15.23 1.10 -0.50
CA THR A 12 -15.24 -0.26 -1.06
C THR A 12 -16.55 -0.60 -1.78
N GLY A 13 -17.40 0.41 -2.02
CA GLY A 13 -18.75 0.27 -2.54
C GLY A 13 -19.81 0.16 -1.44
N ASN A 14 -21.06 0.46 -1.82
CA ASN A 14 -22.24 0.39 -0.95
C ASN A 14 -22.13 1.22 0.35
N GLY A 15 -21.39 2.34 0.30
CA GLY A 15 -21.17 3.24 1.45
C GLY A 15 -20.27 2.66 2.53
N ARG A 16 -19.56 1.56 2.25
CA ARG A 16 -18.58 0.97 3.18
C ARG A 16 -17.22 1.61 2.96
N ARG A 17 -16.57 2.02 4.05
CA ARG A 17 -15.19 2.52 4.02
C ARG A 17 -14.26 1.52 4.66
N ALA A 18 -13.09 1.33 4.06
CA ALA A 18 -12.06 0.42 4.55
C ALA A 18 -10.74 1.17 4.71
N SER A 19 -9.99 0.83 5.77
CA SER A 19 -8.61 1.33 5.91
C SER A 19 -7.67 0.51 5.04
N VAL A 20 -6.74 1.18 4.38
CA VAL A 20 -5.67 0.56 3.60
C VAL A 20 -4.41 0.52 4.46
N TYR A 21 -3.87 -0.68 4.66
CA TYR A 21 -2.66 -0.91 5.43
C TYR A 21 -1.59 -1.55 4.57
N ILE A 22 -0.35 -1.11 4.73
CA ILE A 22 0.84 -1.64 4.04
C ILE A 22 1.83 -2.15 5.08
N VAL A 23 2.47 -3.27 4.77
CA VAL A 23 3.57 -3.84 5.53
C VAL A 23 4.77 -3.95 4.61
N ALA A 24 5.84 -3.22 4.92
CA ALA A 24 7.12 -3.31 4.23
C ALA A 24 8.14 -4.00 5.13
N GLU A 25 8.82 -5.03 4.62
CA GLU A 25 9.78 -5.84 5.36
C GLU A 25 10.99 -6.15 4.50
N ASN A 26 12.18 -5.77 4.96
CA ASN A 26 13.42 -6.29 4.40
C ASN A 26 13.74 -7.65 5.05
N ARG A 27 13.61 -8.73 4.28
CA ARG A 27 13.79 -10.14 4.69
C ARG A 27 14.88 -10.77 3.83
N ASN A 28 15.86 -11.43 4.45
CA ASN A 28 16.84 -12.27 3.73
C ASN A 28 17.37 -11.62 2.43
N ASP A 29 17.73 -10.34 2.51
CA ASP A 29 18.24 -9.52 1.41
C ASP A 29 17.24 -9.19 0.29
N TYR A 30 15.92 -9.28 0.51
CA TYR A 30 14.91 -8.75 -0.42
C TYR A 30 13.88 -7.87 0.29
N LEU A 31 13.32 -6.91 -0.44
CA LEU A 31 12.22 -6.07 0.06
C LEU A 31 10.87 -6.72 -0.23
N SER A 32 10.15 -7.10 0.81
CA SER A 32 8.75 -7.52 0.73
C SER A 32 7.85 -6.33 1.04
N ILE A 33 6.84 -6.07 0.21
CA ILE A 33 5.82 -5.05 0.44
C ILE A 33 4.50 -5.74 0.17
N THR A 34 3.63 -5.75 1.16
CA THR A 34 2.29 -6.33 1.05
C THR A 34 1.30 -5.33 1.60
N GLY A 35 0.06 -5.40 1.14
CA GLY A 35 -1.00 -4.57 1.65
C GLY A 35 -2.30 -5.31 1.80
N VAL A 36 -3.23 -4.66 2.47
CA VAL A 36 -4.56 -5.21 2.73
C VAL A 36 -5.55 -4.09 2.95
N ILE A 37 -6.71 -4.26 2.34
CA ILE A 37 -7.81 -3.31 2.34
C ILE A 37 -8.89 -3.82 3.28
N GLY A 38 -9.08 -3.11 4.39
CA GLY A 38 -10.12 -3.36 5.37
C GLY A 38 -9.96 -4.69 6.11
N PRO A 39 -8.91 -4.87 6.91
CA PRO A 39 -8.78 -6.10 7.68
C PRO A 39 -9.86 -6.31 8.73
N LEU A 40 -10.15 -7.59 8.95
CA LEU A 40 -11.12 -8.06 9.92
C LEU A 40 -10.45 -8.93 10.99
N PRO A 41 -10.96 -8.94 12.24
CA PRO A 41 -10.46 -9.82 13.30
C PRO A 41 -10.48 -11.31 12.96
N SER A 42 -11.31 -11.72 11.98
CA SER A 42 -11.37 -13.10 11.50
C SER A 42 -10.15 -13.51 10.64
N GLY A 43 -9.20 -12.60 10.39
CA GLY A 43 -8.08 -12.81 9.47
C GLY A 43 -8.42 -12.59 7.98
N ASN A 44 -9.66 -12.17 7.68
CA ASN A 44 -10.09 -11.83 6.31
C ASN A 44 -9.86 -10.35 6.00
N ALA A 45 -9.96 -10.00 4.72
CA ALA A 45 -10.01 -8.63 4.23
C ALA A 45 -11.41 -8.30 3.67
N LEU A 46 -11.81 -7.03 3.73
CA LEU A 46 -13.03 -6.54 3.08
C LEU A 46 -12.88 -6.46 1.56
N ALA A 47 -11.66 -6.24 1.07
CA ALA A 47 -11.32 -6.24 -0.35
C ALA A 47 -9.99 -6.98 -0.58
N GLY A 48 -9.00 -6.35 -1.23
CA GLY A 48 -7.73 -6.98 -1.60
C GLY A 48 -6.80 -7.27 -0.41
N CYS A 49 -5.96 -8.29 -0.56
CA CYS A 49 -4.80 -8.57 0.30
C CYS A 49 -3.63 -9.15 -0.52
N GLY A 50 -2.40 -8.84 -0.12
CA GLY A 50 -1.18 -9.25 -0.83
C GLY A 50 -0.62 -8.11 -1.69
N GLN A 51 -0.54 -8.32 -3.00
CA GLN A 51 -0.12 -7.31 -3.99
C GLN A 51 -1.29 -6.39 -4.35
N ILE A 52 -1.72 -5.56 -3.39
CA ILE A 52 -2.85 -4.65 -3.63
C ILE A 52 -2.46 -3.46 -4.50
N ASP A 53 -1.17 -3.22 -4.75
CA ASP A 53 -0.68 -2.17 -5.66
C ASP A 53 -1.36 -2.24 -7.03
N MET A 54 -1.66 -3.45 -7.50
CA MET A 54 -2.33 -3.70 -8.78
C MET A 54 -3.76 -3.11 -8.87
N ASP A 55 -4.42 -2.87 -7.73
CA ASP A 55 -5.77 -2.29 -7.66
C ASP A 55 -5.76 -0.75 -7.76
N PHE A 56 -4.58 -0.12 -7.75
CA PHE A 56 -4.43 1.34 -7.72
C PHE A 56 -3.83 1.90 -9.01
N SER A 57 -4.26 3.11 -9.36
CA SER A 57 -3.63 3.84 -10.46
C SER A 57 -2.23 4.29 -10.05
N HIS A 58 -1.25 3.98 -10.89
CA HIS A 58 0.13 4.41 -10.75
C HIS A 58 0.33 5.80 -11.36
N ARG A 59 1.52 6.36 -11.17
CA ARG A 59 1.90 7.66 -11.73
C ARG A 59 1.82 7.66 -13.26
N SER A 60 2.20 6.54 -13.87
CA SER A 60 2.13 6.31 -15.30
C SER A 60 1.01 5.31 -15.61
N GLU A 61 0.10 5.65 -16.53
CA GLU A 61 -0.93 4.72 -17.00
C GLU A 61 -0.35 3.46 -17.65
N ALA A 62 0.91 3.51 -18.12
CA ALA A 62 1.60 2.33 -18.64
C ALA A 62 1.91 1.31 -17.53
N ASP A 63 1.94 1.78 -16.27
CA ASP A 63 2.25 0.98 -15.11
C ASP A 63 1.02 0.37 -14.45
N ASP A 64 -0.17 0.85 -14.81
CA ASP A 64 -1.45 0.33 -14.37
C ASP A 64 -1.67 -1.12 -14.81
N ASP A 65 -2.24 -1.91 -13.90
CA ASP A 65 -2.59 -3.27 -14.23
C ASP A 65 -3.86 -3.33 -15.08
N LYS A 66 -3.69 -3.79 -16.33
CA LYS A 66 -4.76 -3.85 -17.33
C LYS A 66 -5.92 -4.76 -16.93
N ARG A 67 -5.72 -5.69 -16.00
CA ARG A 67 -6.81 -6.53 -15.46
C ARG A 67 -7.85 -5.68 -14.72
N TYR A 68 -7.42 -4.53 -14.20
CA TYR A 68 -8.23 -3.66 -13.34
C TYR A 68 -8.52 -2.29 -13.97
N ALA A 69 -8.16 -2.06 -15.23
CA ALA A 69 -8.21 -0.76 -15.92
C ALA A 69 -9.52 0.03 -15.78
N ASN A 70 -10.66 -0.64 -15.62
CA ASN A 70 -11.97 0.00 -15.47
C ASN A 70 -12.35 0.40 -14.03
N HIS A 71 -11.53 0.09 -13.03
CA HIS A 71 -11.85 0.30 -11.62
C HIS A 71 -10.62 0.56 -10.72
N LEU A 72 -9.54 1.05 -11.30
CA LEU A 72 -8.36 1.45 -10.53
C LEU A 72 -8.73 2.55 -9.53
N ILE A 73 -8.30 2.36 -8.29
CA ILE A 73 -8.46 3.33 -7.22
C ILE A 73 -7.40 4.42 -7.39
N LYS A 74 -7.86 5.68 -7.48
CA LYS A 74 -6.99 6.82 -7.71
C LYS A 74 -6.56 7.45 -6.38
N PRO A 75 -5.44 8.20 -6.34
CA PRO A 75 -5.06 8.97 -5.16
C PRO A 75 -6.18 9.91 -4.65
N ALA A 76 -7.01 10.44 -5.56
CA ALA A 76 -8.15 11.29 -5.23
C ALA A 76 -9.30 10.56 -4.49
N ASP A 77 -9.33 9.22 -4.56
CA ASP A 77 -10.35 8.40 -3.90
C ASP A 77 -9.98 8.08 -2.43
N PHE A 78 -8.76 8.44 -2.02
CA PHE A 78 -8.32 8.32 -0.64
C PHE A 78 -8.83 9.47 0.22
N ASN A 79 -9.26 9.12 1.43
CA ASN A 79 -9.13 9.99 2.58
C ASN A 79 -7.87 9.57 3.35
N PHE A 80 -6.77 10.26 3.09
CA PHE A 80 -5.44 9.95 3.64
C PHE A 80 -5.41 10.04 5.17
N ALA A 81 -4.59 9.18 5.78
CA ALA A 81 -4.22 9.31 7.19
C ALA A 81 -3.30 10.54 7.38
N PRO A 82 -3.07 11.00 8.62
CA PRO A 82 -2.12 12.08 8.88
C PRO A 82 -0.77 11.83 8.19
N ASP A 83 -0.19 12.90 7.65
CA ASP A 83 1.12 12.91 6.95
C ASP A 83 1.18 12.11 5.64
N TRP A 84 0.09 11.46 5.23
CA TRP A 84 -0.06 10.90 3.89
C TRP A 84 -0.69 11.91 2.92
N TYR A 85 -0.22 11.86 1.67
CA TYR A 85 -0.77 12.64 0.56
C TYR A 85 -0.52 11.89 -0.76
N GLY A 86 -1.21 12.32 -1.82
CA GLY A 86 -1.25 11.61 -3.10
C GLY A 86 0.12 11.32 -3.71
N GLU A 87 1.03 12.29 -3.72
CA GLU A 87 2.40 12.08 -4.26
C GLU A 87 3.20 11.06 -3.44
N LEU A 88 3.11 11.10 -2.10
CA LEU A 88 3.79 10.12 -1.26
C LEU A 88 3.28 8.69 -1.47
N TRP A 89 1.97 8.55 -1.73
CA TRP A 89 1.36 7.28 -2.11
C TRP A 89 1.88 6.79 -3.46
N LEU A 90 1.97 7.66 -4.47
CA LEU A 90 2.52 7.32 -5.78
C LEU A 90 4.00 6.92 -5.69
N ASP A 91 4.80 7.63 -4.88
CA ASP A 91 6.21 7.29 -4.67
C ASP A 91 6.36 5.90 -4.02
N LEU A 92 5.47 5.53 -3.09
CA LEU A 92 5.42 4.17 -2.54
C LEU A 92 5.04 3.14 -3.60
N LEU A 93 4.07 3.43 -4.48
CA LEU A 93 3.70 2.52 -5.57
C LEU A 93 4.87 2.30 -6.54
N ASP A 94 5.61 3.36 -6.90
CA ASP A 94 6.80 3.27 -7.74
C ASP A 94 7.87 2.37 -7.10
N VAL A 95 8.10 2.54 -5.79
CA VAL A 95 9.01 1.67 -5.02
C VAL A 95 8.49 0.23 -4.94
N TRP A 96 7.18 0.04 -4.73
CA TRP A 96 6.58 -1.29 -4.66
C TRP A 96 6.80 -2.03 -5.97
N LYS A 97 6.37 -1.43 -7.08
CA LYS A 97 6.51 -1.99 -8.41
C LYS A 97 7.97 -2.34 -8.72
N GLU A 98 8.89 -1.43 -8.42
CA GLU A 98 10.28 -1.63 -8.79
C GLU A 98 11.03 -2.55 -7.85
N TRP A 99 10.76 -2.59 -6.54
CA TRP A 99 11.63 -3.28 -5.59
C TRP A 99 10.99 -4.45 -4.85
N HIS A 100 9.68 -4.68 -4.99
CA HIS A 100 9.04 -5.82 -4.36
C HIS A 100 9.64 -7.15 -4.81
N LEU A 101 10.06 -7.96 -3.84
CA LEU A 101 10.75 -9.25 -3.98
C LEU A 101 12.09 -9.20 -4.74
N LYS A 102 12.61 -8.01 -5.06
CA LYS A 102 13.97 -7.86 -5.60
C LYS A 102 15.00 -7.93 -4.48
N LYS A 103 16.14 -8.54 -4.80
CA LYS A 103 17.27 -8.66 -3.87
C LYS A 103 18.08 -7.37 -3.81
N ALA A 104 18.74 -7.15 -2.68
CA ALA A 104 19.67 -6.05 -2.40
C ALA A 104 19.12 -4.67 -2.83
N PRO A 105 17.95 -4.24 -2.29
CA PRO A 105 17.44 -2.90 -2.57
C PRO A 105 18.47 -1.84 -2.12
N PRO A 106 18.67 -0.76 -2.90
CA PRO A 106 19.54 0.35 -2.53
C PRO A 106 19.17 0.93 -1.16
N GLN A 107 20.16 1.41 -0.42
CA GLN A 107 19.92 2.00 0.90
C GLN A 107 18.91 3.17 0.84
N SER A 108 18.92 3.96 -0.24
CA SER A 108 17.96 5.05 -0.46
C SER A 108 16.50 4.57 -0.49
N VAL A 109 16.24 3.36 -1.00
CA VAL A 109 14.90 2.75 -0.99
C VAL A 109 14.50 2.36 0.43
N LEU A 110 15.42 1.77 1.19
CA LEU A 110 15.16 1.41 2.58
C LEU A 110 14.96 2.64 3.47
N ASP A 111 15.74 3.69 3.24
CA ASP A 111 15.63 4.98 3.94
C ASP A 111 14.29 5.65 3.64
N PHE A 112 13.86 5.65 2.38
CA PHE A 112 12.53 6.12 1.98
C PHE A 112 11.41 5.35 2.69
N ILE A 113 11.43 4.01 2.66
CA ILE A 113 10.44 3.19 3.36
C ILE A 113 10.42 3.51 4.86
N ASN A 114 11.59 3.66 5.48
CA ASN A 114 11.70 3.99 6.90
C ASN A 114 11.14 5.38 7.22
N SER A 115 11.28 6.35 6.30
CA SER A 115 10.77 7.72 6.47
C SER A 115 9.29 7.87 6.22
N LEU A 116 8.60 6.86 5.67
CA LEU A 116 7.14 6.92 5.49
C LEU A 116 6.42 7.09 6.83
N PRO A 117 5.19 7.66 6.85
CA PRO A 117 4.43 7.79 8.10
C PRO A 117 4.16 6.43 8.74
N ASP A 118 4.26 6.36 10.06
CA ASP A 118 3.87 5.16 10.82
C ASP A 118 2.34 5.00 10.85
N THR A 119 1.88 3.83 11.28
CA THR A 119 0.45 3.61 11.46
C THR A 119 -0.10 4.45 12.61
N ASP A 120 -1.10 5.28 12.34
CA ASP A 120 -1.83 6.07 13.35
C ASP A 120 -2.87 5.23 14.12
N LYS A 121 -3.14 4.02 13.62
CA LYS A 121 -4.11 3.06 14.17
C LYS A 121 -3.61 1.64 13.96
N GLU A 122 -3.77 0.77 14.96
CA GLU A 122 -3.42 -0.63 14.81
C GLU A 122 -4.39 -1.38 13.87
N PRO A 123 -3.91 -2.28 12.99
CA PRO A 123 -4.77 -3.10 12.16
C PRO A 123 -5.42 -4.21 12.99
N ALA A 124 -6.56 -4.72 12.53
CA ALA A 124 -7.38 -5.68 13.28
C ALA A 124 -6.75 -7.08 13.49
N TRP A 125 -5.61 -7.37 12.86
CA TRP A 125 -4.88 -8.65 12.99
C TRP A 125 -3.65 -8.56 13.89
N CYS A 126 -3.35 -7.38 14.44
CA CYS A 126 -2.25 -7.18 15.39
C CYS A 126 -2.62 -7.69 16.78
#